data_AF-A0A0S8HK37-F1
#
_entry.id   AF-A0A0S8HK37-F1
#
_cell.length_a   1.000
_cell.length_b   1.000
_cell.length_c   1.000
_cell.angle_alpha   90.00
_cell.angle_beta   90.00
_cell.angle_gamma   90.00
#
_symmetry.space_group_name_H-M   'P 1'
#
loop_
_entity.id
_entity.type
_entity.pdbx_description
1 polymer ?
#
loop_
_entity_poly.entity_id
_entity_poly.type
_entity_poly.pdbx_seq_one_letter_code
_entity_poly.pdbx_strand_id
1 'polypeptide(L)'
;MHSSRNKIFLWAPIFLLLSACSAPLTEIAQDFKSRMPTRIAVLPVRNETADMDAPIVFRILAQAELAEKGYALVDFSQIDEALREKGIEEAGQIEALTPQEIGELVGADGLLYTTVSSYGRQAAVHLKMDGSFTLIEPRTGQRIWFSELSVCDDIVLEGGAAMMIGELLGGKDKAKSRQKALETYLAMRQARIAQAVNRFRAHPIRREVFRVITIDMDKIYLLEIFFARNFKKLPRR
;
A
#
# COMPACT_ATOMS: atom_id res chain seq x y z
N MET A 1 -24.00 -9.92 65.24
CA MET A 1 -23.10 -10.98 64.69
C MET A 1 -23.97 -11.86 63.80
N HIS A 2 -23.81 -11.98 62.48
CA HIS A 2 -22.70 -11.71 61.55
C HIS A 2 -23.25 -11.18 60.22
N SER A 3 -22.48 -10.25 59.64
CA SER A 3 -22.78 -9.38 58.51
C SER A 3 -22.81 -10.08 57.14
N SER A 4 -23.57 -9.49 56.21
CA SER A 4 -23.77 -9.85 54.80
C SER A 4 -22.46 -10.00 54.00
N ARG A 5 -22.29 -11.15 53.31
CA ARG A 5 -21.23 -11.35 52.30
C ARG A 5 -21.75 -10.96 50.92
N ASN A 6 -21.46 -9.74 50.50
CA ASN A 6 -21.57 -9.29 49.11
C ASN A 6 -20.64 -10.15 48.22
N LYS A 7 -21.22 -10.91 47.29
CA LYS A 7 -20.46 -11.54 46.21
C LYS A 7 -20.40 -10.55 45.05
N ILE A 8 -19.36 -9.71 45.07
CA ILE A 8 -18.97 -8.85 43.94
C ILE A 8 -18.52 -9.80 42.83
N PHE A 9 -19.41 -10.09 41.86
CA PHE A 9 -19.04 -10.82 40.66
C PHE A 9 -18.31 -9.84 39.75
N LEU A 10 -16.99 -9.89 39.81
CA LEU A 10 -16.05 -9.09 39.00
C LEU A 10 -16.43 -9.20 37.52
N TRP A 11 -16.94 -8.09 36.98
CA TRP A 11 -17.07 -7.86 35.55
C TRP A 11 -15.71 -8.02 34.88
N ALA A 12 -15.65 -8.90 33.89
CA ALA A 12 -14.50 -9.08 33.02
C ALA A 12 -14.24 -7.79 32.21
N PRO A 13 -13.04 -7.20 32.23
CA PRO A 13 -12.61 -6.41 31.10
C PRO A 13 -12.11 -7.41 30.05
N ILE A 14 -12.96 -7.69 29.07
CA ILE A 14 -12.52 -8.24 27.80
C ILE A 14 -11.43 -7.29 27.29
N PHE A 15 -10.19 -7.79 27.25
CA PHE A 15 -9.05 -7.05 26.74
C PHE A 15 -9.34 -6.78 25.26
N LEU A 16 -9.70 -5.54 24.94
CA LEU A 16 -9.75 -5.01 23.58
C LEU A 16 -8.33 -5.07 23.03
N LEU A 17 -7.98 -6.18 22.37
CA LEU A 17 -6.85 -6.24 21.46
C LEU A 17 -7.20 -5.35 20.26
N LEU A 18 -6.95 -4.05 20.41
CA LEU A 18 -7.00 -3.10 19.32
C LEU A 18 -5.90 -3.48 18.33
N SER A 19 -6.29 -4.16 17.26
CA SER A 19 -5.50 -4.33 16.05
C SER A 19 -5.19 -2.95 15.48
N ALA A 20 -4.07 -2.36 15.89
CA ALA A 20 -3.60 -1.10 15.35
C ALA A 20 -3.00 -1.34 13.97
N CYS A 21 -3.87 -1.59 12.98
CA CYS A 21 -3.47 -1.37 11.61
C CYS A 21 -3.36 0.14 11.44
N SER A 22 -2.13 0.66 11.29
CA SER A 22 -1.90 2.09 11.22
C SER A 22 -2.72 2.71 10.09
N ALA A 23 -3.49 3.75 10.39
CA ALA A 23 -4.16 4.52 9.35
C ALA A 23 -3.09 5.26 8.52
N PRO A 24 -3.30 5.46 7.21
CA PRO A 24 -2.35 6.20 6.40
C PRO A 24 -2.20 7.61 6.96
N LEU A 25 -0.96 8.05 7.14
CA LEU A 25 -0.65 9.46 7.37
C LEU A 25 -0.90 10.16 6.04
N THR A 26 -1.97 10.95 5.98
CA THR A 26 -2.38 11.62 4.75
C THR A 26 -2.55 13.11 5.01
N GLU A 27 -1.91 13.91 4.17
CA GLU A 27 -2.03 15.36 4.17
C GLU A 27 -2.57 15.82 2.80
N ILE A 28 -3.50 16.77 2.83
CA ILE A 28 -4.07 17.41 1.64
C ILE A 28 -3.99 18.91 1.87
N ALA A 29 -3.49 19.66 0.89
CA ALA A 29 -3.49 21.11 0.97
C ALA A 29 -4.92 21.66 1.04
N GLN A 30 -5.15 22.69 1.86
CA GLN A 30 -6.49 23.27 2.03
C GLN A 30 -7.07 23.81 0.71
N ASP A 31 -6.19 24.28 -0.15
CA ASP A 31 -6.46 24.83 -1.47
C ASP A 31 -6.21 23.81 -2.60
N PHE A 32 -6.26 22.50 -2.29
CA PHE A 32 -6.10 21.43 -3.28
C PHE A 32 -7.06 21.60 -4.47
N LYS A 33 -8.32 22.02 -4.23
CA LYS A 33 -9.31 22.20 -5.31
C LYS A 33 -8.87 23.25 -6.34
N SER A 34 -8.23 24.33 -5.91
CA SER A 34 -7.72 25.37 -6.81
C SER A 34 -6.42 24.97 -7.51
N ARG A 35 -5.71 23.96 -6.98
CA ARG A 35 -4.43 23.47 -7.48
C ARG A 35 -4.49 22.01 -7.95
N MET A 36 -5.69 21.53 -8.27
CA MET A 36 -5.90 20.16 -8.69
C MET A 36 -5.23 19.97 -10.07
N PRO A 37 -4.31 19.00 -10.21
CA PRO A 37 -3.58 18.83 -11.46
C PRO A 37 -4.47 18.26 -12.55
N THR A 38 -4.23 18.73 -13.78
CA THR A 38 -4.89 18.24 -14.99
C THR A 38 -4.17 17.02 -15.56
N ARG A 39 -2.84 17.00 -15.49
CA ARG A 39 -1.99 15.96 -16.07
C ARG A 39 -0.86 15.64 -15.11
N ILE A 40 -0.85 14.42 -14.59
CA ILE A 40 0.13 13.96 -13.61
C ILE A 40 1.22 13.14 -14.32
N ALA A 41 2.47 13.46 -14.03
CA ALA A 41 3.60 12.59 -14.33
C ALA A 41 3.95 11.75 -13.10
N VAL A 42 3.95 10.43 -13.25
CA VAL A 42 4.43 9.50 -12.23
C VAL A 42 5.91 9.28 -12.47
N LEU A 43 6.73 9.94 -11.65
CA LEU A 43 8.17 9.96 -11.79
C LEU A 43 8.81 8.59 -11.46
N PRO A 44 10.07 8.35 -11.88
CA PRO A 44 10.82 7.18 -11.42
C PRO A 44 10.81 7.06 -9.89
N VAL A 45 10.66 5.83 -9.42
CA VAL A 45 10.40 5.53 -8.00
C VAL A 45 11.71 5.38 -7.24
N ARG A 46 11.82 6.06 -6.08
CA ARG A 46 12.97 5.91 -5.18
C ARG A 46 12.91 4.56 -4.47
N ASN A 47 13.91 3.71 -4.70
CA ASN A 47 14.01 2.39 -4.08
C ASN A 47 14.94 2.42 -2.87
N GLU A 48 14.41 2.15 -1.68
CA GLU A 48 15.21 1.93 -0.46
C GLU A 48 15.20 0.45 -0.05
N THR A 49 14.72 -0.43 -0.93
CA THR A 49 14.61 -1.87 -0.69
C THR A 49 15.68 -2.64 -1.46
N ALA A 50 15.91 -3.90 -1.08
CA ALA A 50 16.77 -4.82 -1.82
C ALA A 50 16.06 -5.45 -3.04
N ASP A 51 14.77 -5.18 -3.23
CA ASP A 51 13.95 -5.78 -4.27
C ASP A 51 13.94 -4.87 -5.51
N MET A 52 14.51 -5.37 -6.61
CA MET A 52 14.67 -4.60 -7.86
C MET A 52 13.36 -4.41 -8.61
N ASP A 53 12.33 -5.17 -8.26
CA ASP A 53 11.02 -5.11 -8.89
C ASP A 53 10.13 -4.04 -8.25
N ALA A 54 10.42 -3.64 -7.01
CA ALA A 54 9.63 -2.69 -6.24
C ALA A 54 9.34 -1.38 -7.00
N PRO A 55 10.33 -0.70 -7.62
CA PRO A 55 10.12 0.55 -8.32
C PRO A 55 9.14 0.42 -9.49
N ILE A 56 9.29 -0.66 -10.26
CA ILE A 56 8.47 -0.94 -11.44
C ILE A 56 7.02 -1.19 -11.03
N VAL A 57 6.80 -2.09 -10.07
CA VAL A 57 5.45 -2.44 -9.59
C VAL A 57 4.76 -1.22 -9.01
N PHE A 58 5.46 -0.46 -8.16
CA PHE A 58 4.86 0.70 -7.50
C PHE A 58 4.49 1.79 -8.50
N ARG A 59 5.33 2.01 -9.52
CA ARG A 59 5.05 3.00 -10.57
C ARG A 59 3.80 2.64 -11.38
N ILE A 60 3.68 1.38 -11.81
CA ILE A 60 2.52 0.88 -12.57
C ILE A 60 1.24 0.97 -11.73
N LEU A 61 1.30 0.56 -10.46
CA LEU A 61 0.12 0.57 -9.60
C LEU A 61 -0.31 1.98 -9.19
N ALA A 62 0.64 2.89 -8.94
CA ALA A 62 0.34 4.30 -8.72
C ALA A 62 -0.35 4.92 -9.94
N GLN A 63 0.12 4.61 -11.14
CA GLN A 63 -0.51 5.05 -12.39
C GLN A 63 -1.94 4.50 -12.51
N ALA A 64 -2.17 3.23 -12.17
CA ALA A 64 -3.50 2.63 -12.17
C ALA A 64 -4.46 3.35 -11.20
N GLU A 65 -4.04 3.62 -9.96
CA GLU A 65 -4.86 4.33 -8.97
C GLU A 65 -5.21 5.76 -9.40
N LEU A 66 -4.27 6.47 -10.04
CA LEU A 66 -4.54 7.81 -10.58
C LEU A 66 -5.50 7.76 -11.78
N ALA A 67 -5.35 6.78 -12.67
CA ALA A 67 -6.25 6.60 -13.82
C ALA A 67 -7.68 6.31 -13.36
N GLU A 68 -7.86 5.43 -12.37
CA GLU A 68 -9.17 5.13 -11.75
C GLU A 68 -9.82 6.36 -11.08
N LYS A 69 -9.02 7.36 -10.71
CA LYS A 69 -9.48 8.63 -10.15
C LYS A 69 -9.77 9.71 -11.19
N GLY A 70 -9.57 9.43 -12.48
CA GLY A 70 -9.88 10.33 -13.59
C GLY A 70 -8.77 11.33 -13.96
N TYR A 71 -7.56 11.15 -13.43
CA TYR A 71 -6.43 12.01 -13.82
C TYR A 71 -5.91 11.62 -15.20
N ALA A 72 -5.55 12.62 -16.01
CA ALA A 72 -4.77 12.38 -17.22
C ALA A 72 -3.31 12.12 -16.81
N LEU A 73 -2.63 11.21 -17.51
CA LEU A 73 -1.28 10.77 -17.13
C LEU A 73 -0.31 10.99 -18.28
N VAL A 74 0.92 11.37 -17.95
CA VAL A 74 2.03 11.34 -18.91
C VAL A 74 2.52 9.89 -19.07
N ASP A 75 2.88 9.51 -20.29
CA ASP A 75 3.42 8.19 -20.58
C ASP A 75 4.81 8.00 -19.95
N PHE A 76 5.10 6.80 -19.46
CA PHE A 76 6.39 6.53 -18.79
C PHE A 76 7.59 6.75 -19.72
N SER A 77 7.50 6.35 -20.98
CA SER A 77 8.61 6.53 -21.93
C SER A 77 8.89 8.01 -22.20
N GLN A 78 7.85 8.86 -22.22
CA GLN A 78 8.02 10.30 -22.38
C GLN A 78 8.70 10.93 -21.16
N ILE A 79 8.30 10.51 -19.95
CA ILE A 79 8.93 10.96 -18.71
C ILE A 79 10.40 10.55 -18.68
N ASP A 80 10.66 9.27 -18.94
CA ASP A 80 12.00 8.69 -18.79
C ASP A 80 12.97 9.23 -19.85
N GLU A 81 12.51 9.46 -21.09
CA GLU A 81 13.31 10.13 -22.13
C GLU A 81 13.67 11.57 -21.73
N ALA A 82 12.67 12.36 -21.31
CA ALA A 82 12.88 13.76 -20.95
C ALA A 82 13.84 13.93 -19.75
N LEU A 83 13.78 13.02 -18.77
CA LEU A 83 14.71 12.99 -17.65
C LEU A 83 16.12 12.60 -18.10
N ARG A 84 16.24 11.59 -18.98
CA ARG A 84 17.53 11.14 -19.50
C ARG A 84 18.25 12.21 -20.32
N GLU A 85 17.53 13.04 -21.08
CA GLU A 85 18.09 14.20 -21.78
C GLU A 85 18.74 15.23 -20.83
N LYS A 86 18.35 15.22 -19.55
CA LYS A 86 18.97 16.03 -18.48
C LYS A 86 20.03 15.29 -17.67
N GLY A 87 20.41 14.09 -18.08
CA GLY A 87 21.38 13.25 -17.38
C GLY A 87 20.80 12.59 -16.12
N ILE A 88 19.47 12.51 -16.00
CA ILE A 88 18.78 11.86 -14.90
C ILE A 88 18.39 10.45 -15.35
N GLU A 89 19.10 9.44 -14.85
CA GLU A 89 18.85 8.03 -15.14
C GLU A 89 18.21 7.30 -13.95
N GLU A 90 18.44 7.79 -12.74
CA GLU A 90 17.94 7.19 -11.51
C GLU A 90 17.02 8.14 -10.72
N ALA A 91 16.06 7.58 -10.00
CA ALA A 91 15.13 8.34 -9.18
C ALA A 91 15.82 9.23 -8.13
N GLY A 92 16.94 8.78 -7.58
CA GLY A 92 17.73 9.56 -6.60
C GLY A 92 18.37 10.82 -7.17
N GLN A 93 18.48 10.94 -8.50
CA GLN A 93 19.06 12.10 -9.17
C GLN A 93 18.02 13.18 -9.47
N ILE A 94 16.72 12.86 -9.43
CA ILE A 94 15.64 13.78 -9.79
C ILE A 94 15.68 15.08 -8.97
N GLU A 95 16.13 15.02 -7.72
CA GLU A 95 16.26 16.19 -6.82
C GLU A 95 17.30 17.22 -7.33
N ALA A 96 18.12 16.89 -8.33
CA ALA A 96 18.99 17.83 -9.00
C ALA A 96 18.24 18.86 -9.87
N LEU A 97 16.97 18.57 -10.22
CA LEU A 97 16.09 19.47 -10.95
C LEU A 97 15.00 20.02 -10.02
N THR A 98 14.62 21.27 -10.23
CA THR A 98 13.48 21.86 -9.55
C THR A 98 12.16 21.24 -10.04
N PRO A 99 11.09 21.21 -9.21
CA PRO A 99 9.78 20.77 -9.66
C PRO A 99 9.27 21.52 -10.91
N GLN A 100 9.59 22.81 -11.03
CA GLN A 100 9.28 23.65 -12.18
C GLN A 100 9.92 23.10 -13.45
N GLU A 101 11.24 22.87 -13.43
CA GLU A 101 11.98 22.33 -14.57
C GLU A 101 11.43 20.96 -14.97
N ILE A 102 11.17 20.07 -14.00
CA ILE A 102 10.62 18.75 -14.29
C ILE A 102 9.24 18.89 -14.94
N GLY A 103 8.35 19.70 -14.38
CA GLY A 103 7.00 19.92 -14.91
C GLY A 103 7.01 20.45 -16.35
N GLU A 104 7.91 21.37 -16.67
CA GLU A 104 8.11 21.88 -18.03
C GLU A 104 8.64 20.79 -18.97
N LEU A 105 9.62 20.01 -18.53
CA LEU A 105 10.23 18.93 -19.33
C LEU A 105 9.24 17.84 -19.71
N VAL A 106 8.43 17.38 -18.75
CA VAL A 106 7.49 16.27 -18.98
C VAL A 106 6.10 16.75 -19.42
N GLY A 107 5.86 18.06 -19.45
CA GLY A 107 4.57 18.66 -19.80
C GLY A 107 3.45 18.29 -18.83
N ALA A 108 3.73 18.32 -17.52
CA ALA A 108 2.80 17.97 -16.45
C ALA A 108 2.60 19.13 -15.46
N ASP A 109 1.40 19.23 -14.90
CA ASP A 109 1.05 20.19 -13.84
C ASP A 109 0.85 19.52 -12.47
N GLY A 110 1.14 18.21 -12.38
CA GLY A 110 1.30 17.47 -11.15
C GLY A 110 2.45 16.46 -11.26
N LEU A 111 3.33 16.42 -10.27
CA LEU A 111 4.44 15.46 -10.20
C LEU A 111 4.22 14.53 -9.03
N LEU A 112 4.08 13.23 -9.30
CA LEU A 112 3.97 12.21 -8.27
C LEU A 112 5.35 11.60 -8.00
N TYR A 113 5.92 11.94 -6.86
CA TYR A 113 7.09 11.30 -6.28
C TYR A 113 6.65 10.10 -5.43
N THR A 114 7.39 9.01 -5.53
CA THR A 114 7.12 7.78 -4.79
C THR A 114 8.42 7.26 -4.18
N THR A 115 8.36 6.87 -2.91
CA THR A 115 9.44 6.18 -2.20
C THR A 115 8.94 4.84 -1.69
N VAL A 116 9.74 3.78 -1.91
CA VAL A 116 9.46 2.44 -1.38
C VAL A 116 10.50 2.09 -0.34
N SER A 117 10.08 1.97 0.91
CA SER A 117 10.96 1.71 2.06
C SER A 117 10.90 0.25 2.52
N SER A 118 9.86 -0.51 2.15
CA SER A 118 9.83 -1.97 2.33
C SER A 118 8.94 -2.63 1.27
N TYR A 119 9.41 -3.75 0.72
CA TYR A 119 8.66 -4.55 -0.25
C TYR A 119 9.10 -6.02 -0.20
N GLY A 120 8.64 -6.76 0.82
CA GLY A 120 9.02 -8.18 0.93
C GLY A 120 8.82 -8.80 2.30
N ARG A 121 9.28 -10.04 2.44
CA ARG A 121 9.22 -10.78 3.71
C ARG A 121 10.30 -10.25 4.66
N GLN A 122 9.90 -9.78 5.83
CA GLN A 122 10.77 -9.50 6.97
C GLN A 122 10.78 -10.70 7.92
N ALA A 123 11.97 -11.08 8.39
CA ALA A 123 12.17 -12.19 9.34
C ALA A 123 11.48 -13.51 8.94
N ALA A 124 11.45 -13.82 7.64
CA ALA A 124 10.84 -15.00 7.00
C ALA A 124 9.32 -15.19 7.13
N VAL A 125 8.65 -14.53 8.08
CA VAL A 125 7.23 -14.80 8.41
C VAL A 125 6.30 -13.65 8.01
N HIS A 126 6.76 -12.39 8.02
CA HIS A 126 5.87 -11.24 7.85
C HIS A 126 6.11 -10.57 6.50
N LEU A 127 5.08 -10.51 5.65
CA LEU A 127 5.17 -9.71 4.44
C LEU A 127 4.88 -8.25 4.82
N LYS A 128 5.83 -7.34 4.59
CA LYS A 128 5.69 -5.92 4.88
C LYS A 128 5.80 -5.08 3.60
N MET A 129 4.93 -4.08 3.48
CA MET A 129 5.01 -3.03 2.48
C MET A 129 4.97 -1.67 3.14
N ASP A 130 5.93 -0.82 2.79
CA ASP A 130 6.10 0.49 3.36
C ASP A 130 6.55 1.45 2.26
N GLY A 131 5.97 2.64 2.25
CA GLY A 131 6.28 3.65 1.25
C GLY A 131 5.39 4.88 1.34
N SER A 132 5.78 5.89 0.58
CA SER A 132 5.14 7.19 0.56
C SER A 132 4.93 7.72 -0.85
N PHE A 133 3.93 8.57 -0.99
CA PHE A 133 3.53 9.23 -2.21
C PHE A 133 3.41 10.72 -1.93
N THR A 134 4.08 11.54 -2.75
CA THR A 134 4.03 12.99 -2.66
C THR A 134 3.64 13.57 -4.00
N LEU A 135 2.52 14.28 -4.05
CA LEU A 135 2.08 15.01 -5.24
C LEU A 135 2.42 16.48 -5.08
N ILE A 136 3.23 16.99 -6.00
CA ILE A 136 3.73 18.36 -6.04
C ILE A 136 3.12 19.09 -7.24
N GLU A 137 2.73 20.35 -7.04
CA GLU A 137 2.40 21.28 -8.13
C GLU A 137 3.69 21.94 -8.63
N PRO A 138 4.13 21.69 -9.87
CA PRO A 138 5.38 22.24 -10.43
C PRO A 138 5.49 23.75 -10.34
N ARG A 139 4.41 24.46 -10.68
CA ARG A 139 4.40 25.93 -10.78
C ARG A 139 4.86 26.60 -9.48
N THR A 140 4.43 26.08 -8.34
CA THR A 140 4.76 26.65 -7.02
C THR A 140 5.83 25.83 -6.29
N GLY A 141 6.13 24.61 -6.75
CA GLY A 141 6.98 23.65 -6.04
C GLY A 141 6.36 23.12 -4.75
N GLN A 142 5.08 23.42 -4.49
CA GLN A 142 4.42 23.06 -3.24
C GLN A 142 3.78 21.68 -3.33
N ARG A 143 3.89 20.95 -2.22
CA ARG A 143 3.17 19.71 -1.99
C ARG A 143 1.68 19.97 -1.83
N ILE A 144 0.87 19.36 -2.69
CA ILE A 144 -0.60 19.46 -2.66
C ILE A 144 -1.25 18.22 -2.02
N TRP A 145 -0.58 17.07 -2.08
CA TRP A 145 -1.03 15.85 -1.41
C TRP A 145 0.15 14.98 -0.99
N PHE A 146 -0.02 14.29 0.14
CA PHE A 146 0.92 13.31 0.65
C PHE A 146 0.16 12.13 1.27
N SER A 147 0.68 10.93 1.09
CA SER A 147 0.24 9.76 1.82
C SER A 147 1.41 8.83 2.10
N GLU A 148 1.50 8.36 3.34
CA GLU A 148 2.45 7.36 3.78
C GLU A 148 1.70 6.30 4.59
N LEU A 149 2.07 5.04 4.39
CA LEU A 149 1.44 3.92 5.06
C LEU A 149 2.42 2.77 5.19
N SER A 150 2.29 2.04 6.29
CA SER A 150 2.92 0.74 6.46
C SER A 150 1.81 -0.31 6.59
N VAL A 151 1.87 -1.35 5.77
CA VAL A 151 0.98 -2.53 5.87
C VAL A 151 1.82 -3.79 6.06
N CYS A 152 1.34 -4.68 6.92
CA CYS A 152 1.91 -6.00 7.12
C CYS A 152 0.82 -7.07 6.98
N ASP A 153 1.18 -8.21 6.41
CA ASP A 153 0.44 -9.45 6.58
C ASP A 153 1.17 -10.28 7.65
N ASP A 154 0.71 -10.13 8.89
CA ASP A 154 1.17 -10.97 10.00
C ASP A 154 0.37 -12.27 9.96
N ILE A 155 1.04 -13.35 9.56
CA ILE A 155 0.47 -14.69 9.40
C ILE A 155 -0.29 -15.17 10.66
N VAL A 156 -0.01 -14.59 11.82
CA VAL A 156 -0.52 -15.02 13.13
C VAL A 156 -1.76 -14.24 13.60
N LEU A 157 -2.00 -12.99 13.16
CA LEU A 157 -2.93 -12.07 13.86
C LEU A 157 -4.21 -11.71 13.08
N GLU A 158 -4.19 -11.63 11.75
CA GLU A 158 -5.41 -11.29 10.98
C GLU A 158 -6.26 -12.54 10.67
N GLY A 159 -7.41 -12.66 11.34
CA GLY A 159 -8.43 -13.69 11.10
C GLY A 159 -8.08 -15.11 11.57
N GLY A 160 -6.80 -15.49 11.45
CA GLY A 160 -6.27 -16.78 11.89
C GLY A 160 -6.35 -16.97 13.41
N ALA A 161 -5.96 -15.96 14.19
CA ALA A 161 -6.03 -16.02 15.65
C ALA A 161 -7.47 -16.18 16.17
N ALA A 162 -8.45 -15.47 15.61
CA ALA A 162 -9.84 -15.58 16.03
C ALA A 162 -10.44 -16.97 15.72
N MET A 163 -10.13 -17.52 14.55
CA MET A 163 -10.52 -18.88 14.16
C MET A 163 -9.82 -19.94 15.03
N MET A 164 -8.50 -19.77 15.27
CA MET A 164 -7.74 -20.63 16.18
C MET A 164 -8.30 -20.60 17.59
N ILE A 165 -8.65 -19.43 18.13
CA ILE A 165 -9.24 -19.29 19.47
C ILE A 165 -10.62 -19.96 19.51
N GLY A 166 -11.49 -19.70 18.54
CA GLY A 166 -12.82 -20.33 18.47
C GLY A 166 -12.76 -21.86 18.44
N GLU A 167 -11.83 -22.42 17.66
CA GLU A 167 -11.66 -23.87 17.52
C GLU A 167 -10.90 -24.52 18.69
N LEU A 168 -9.93 -23.81 19.28
CA LEU A 168 -9.23 -24.24 20.50
C LEU A 168 -10.14 -24.28 21.72
N LEU A 169 -11.09 -23.36 21.84
CA LEU A 169 -12.02 -23.29 22.97
C LEU A 169 -13.13 -24.37 22.89
N GLY A 170 -13.47 -24.85 21.69
CA GLY A 170 -14.51 -25.87 21.48
C GLY A 170 -14.01 -27.31 21.31
N GLY A 171 -12.71 -27.52 21.09
CA GLY A 171 -12.14 -28.82 20.76
C GLY A 171 -11.74 -29.66 21.99
N LYS A 172 -12.24 -30.89 22.10
CA LYS A 172 -11.79 -31.88 23.11
C LYS A 172 -10.32 -32.29 22.92
N ASP A 173 -9.82 -32.19 21.69
CA ASP A 173 -8.44 -32.48 21.31
C ASP A 173 -7.77 -31.20 20.77
N LYS A 174 -6.86 -30.65 21.57
CA LYS A 174 -6.17 -29.37 21.29
C LYS A 174 -5.18 -29.46 20.13
N ALA A 175 -4.66 -30.64 19.81
CA ALA A 175 -3.71 -30.80 18.69
C ALA A 175 -4.48 -30.80 17.36
N LYS A 176 -5.57 -31.56 17.30
CA LYS A 176 -6.44 -31.64 16.13
C LYS A 176 -7.13 -30.30 15.83
N SER A 177 -7.55 -29.56 16.84
CA SER A 177 -8.14 -28.23 16.66
C SER A 177 -7.13 -27.20 16.13
N ARG A 178 -5.87 -27.22 16.58
CA ARG A 178 -4.81 -26.37 16.01
C ARG A 178 -4.57 -26.64 14.54
N GLN A 179 -4.49 -27.92 14.16
CA GLN A 179 -4.25 -28.30 12.77
C GLN A 179 -5.38 -27.82 11.85
N LYS A 180 -6.63 -28.06 12.25
CA LYS A 180 -7.80 -27.62 11.48
C LYS A 180 -7.90 -26.09 11.37
N ALA A 181 -7.53 -25.37 12.43
CA ALA A 181 -7.53 -23.93 12.40
C ALA A 181 -6.43 -23.37 11.48
N LEU A 182 -5.25 -23.99 11.45
CA LEU A 182 -4.18 -23.66 10.51
C LEU A 182 -4.60 -23.93 9.06
N GLU A 183 -5.17 -25.09 8.77
CA GLU A 183 -5.67 -25.42 7.43
C GLU A 183 -6.73 -24.42 6.96
N THR A 184 -7.67 -24.07 7.83
CA THR A 184 -8.71 -23.08 7.52
C THR A 184 -8.11 -21.70 7.27
N TYR A 185 -7.14 -21.28 8.07
CA TYR A 185 -6.40 -20.03 7.86
C TYR A 185 -5.68 -20.01 6.50
N LEU A 186 -4.95 -21.08 6.17
CA LEU A 186 -4.23 -21.19 4.90
C LEU A 186 -5.18 -21.15 3.70
N ALA A 187 -6.32 -21.84 3.78
CA ALA A 187 -7.35 -21.82 2.74
C ALA A 187 -7.93 -20.41 2.55
N MET A 188 -8.26 -19.69 3.62
CA MET A 188 -8.73 -18.31 3.54
C MET A 188 -7.67 -17.36 2.97
N ARG A 189 -6.39 -17.55 3.33
CA ARG A 189 -5.28 -16.77 2.77
C ARG A 189 -5.18 -16.99 1.25
N GLN A 190 -5.19 -18.24 0.80
CA GLN A 190 -5.15 -18.58 -0.63
C GLN A 190 -6.34 -17.99 -1.39
N ALA A 191 -7.55 -18.04 -0.82
CA ALA A 191 -8.74 -17.45 -1.43
C ALA A 191 -8.61 -15.93 -1.62
N ARG A 192 -8.10 -15.21 -0.60
CA ARG A 192 -7.84 -13.75 -0.69
C ARG A 192 -6.82 -13.43 -1.78
N ILE A 193 -5.71 -14.16 -1.84
CA ILE A 193 -4.69 -13.99 -2.88
C ILE A 193 -5.28 -14.23 -4.27
N ALA A 194 -6.02 -15.33 -4.46
CA ALA A 194 -6.64 -15.65 -5.74
C ALA A 194 -7.63 -14.56 -6.20
N GLN A 195 -8.41 -14.00 -5.27
CA GLN A 195 -9.31 -12.89 -5.58
C GLN A 195 -8.54 -11.65 -6.03
N ALA A 196 -7.48 -11.27 -5.30
CA ALA A 196 -6.64 -10.12 -5.64
C ALA A 196 -5.96 -10.30 -7.02
N VAL A 197 -5.43 -11.49 -7.29
CA VAL A 197 -4.84 -11.85 -8.60
C VAL A 197 -5.85 -11.69 -9.73
N ASN A 198 -7.08 -12.19 -9.55
CA ASN A 198 -8.12 -12.08 -10.56
C ASN A 198 -8.49 -10.61 -10.84
N ARG A 199 -8.57 -9.78 -9.80
CA ARG A 199 -8.80 -8.32 -9.96
C ARG A 199 -7.68 -7.65 -10.75
N PHE A 200 -6.42 -7.95 -10.42
CA PHE A 200 -5.27 -7.39 -11.14
C PHE A 200 -5.26 -7.80 -12.62
N ARG A 201 -5.57 -9.07 -12.92
CA ARG A 201 -5.64 -9.58 -14.30
C ARG A 201 -6.75 -8.92 -15.12
N ALA A 202 -7.86 -8.58 -14.48
CA ALA A 202 -8.98 -7.92 -15.14
C ALA A 202 -8.72 -6.44 -15.46
N HIS A 203 -7.79 -5.78 -14.75
CA HIS A 203 -7.53 -4.36 -14.93
C HIS A 203 -6.46 -4.10 -16.03
N PRO A 204 -6.72 -3.23 -17.03
CA PRO A 204 -5.81 -3.00 -18.17
C PRO A 204 -4.39 -2.59 -17.82
N ILE A 205 -4.20 -1.68 -16.86
CA ILE A 205 -2.87 -1.23 -16.40
C ILE A 205 -2.27 -2.20 -15.38
N ARG A 206 -3.00 -2.58 -14.32
CA ARG A 206 -2.50 -3.49 -13.29
C ARG A 206 -2.07 -4.86 -13.83
N ARG A 207 -2.63 -5.36 -14.95
CA ARG A 207 -2.18 -6.64 -15.53
C ARG A 207 -0.74 -6.60 -16.06
N GLU A 208 -0.22 -5.42 -16.38
CA GLU A 208 1.17 -5.26 -16.86
C GLU A 208 2.18 -5.66 -15.78
N VAL A 209 1.79 -5.57 -14.51
CA VAL A 209 2.56 -6.06 -13.36
C VAL A 209 2.95 -7.55 -13.51
N PHE A 210 2.11 -8.38 -14.15
CA PHE A 210 2.41 -9.78 -14.41
C PHE A 210 3.35 -10.02 -15.60
N ARG A 211 3.55 -9.03 -16.48
CA ARG A 211 4.41 -9.17 -17.66
C ARG A 211 5.86 -8.81 -17.37
N VAL A 212 6.07 -7.94 -16.39
CA VAL A 212 7.38 -7.32 -16.20
C VAL A 212 8.25 -8.12 -15.22
N ILE A 213 7.67 -9.01 -14.40
CA ILE A 213 8.36 -9.55 -13.22
C ILE A 213 7.86 -10.94 -12.79
N THR A 214 8.76 -11.80 -12.28
CA THR A 214 8.43 -12.97 -11.43
C THR A 214 7.91 -12.55 -10.06
N ILE A 215 6.70 -12.00 -9.99
CA ILE A 215 6.11 -11.59 -8.71
C ILE A 215 5.70 -12.84 -7.92
N ASP A 216 6.16 -12.93 -6.67
CA ASP A 216 5.56 -13.81 -5.67
C ASP A 216 4.09 -13.39 -5.51
N MET A 217 3.18 -14.24 -5.97
CA MET A 217 1.73 -13.99 -6.00
C MET A 217 1.19 -13.62 -4.61
N ASP A 218 1.87 -14.05 -3.55
CA ASP A 218 1.56 -13.69 -2.17
C ASP A 218 1.60 -12.17 -1.91
N LYS A 219 2.37 -11.40 -2.70
CA LYS A 219 2.47 -9.95 -2.57
C LYS A 219 1.22 -9.21 -3.09
N ILE A 220 0.47 -9.79 -4.01
CA ILE A 220 -0.58 -9.07 -4.76
C ILE A 220 -1.71 -8.61 -3.84
N TYR A 221 -2.11 -9.43 -2.88
CA TYR A 221 -3.14 -9.06 -1.90
C TYR A 221 -2.71 -7.84 -1.07
N LEU A 222 -1.46 -7.79 -0.62
CA LEU A 222 -0.96 -6.69 0.20
C LEU A 222 -0.76 -5.41 -0.62
N LEU A 223 -0.35 -5.52 -1.88
CA LEU A 223 -0.31 -4.42 -2.83
C LEU A 223 -1.70 -3.80 -3.02
N GLU A 224 -2.73 -4.63 -3.22
CA GLU A 224 -4.11 -4.13 -3.36
C GLU A 224 -4.53 -3.28 -2.16
N ILE A 225 -4.26 -3.77 -0.94
CA ILE A 225 -4.59 -3.05 0.29
C ILE A 225 -3.79 -1.76 0.42
N PHE A 226 -2.48 -1.83 0.18
CA PHE A 226 -1.56 -0.70 0.31
C PHE A 226 -1.98 0.47 -0.58
N PHE A 227 -2.20 0.21 -1.87
CA PHE A 227 -2.57 1.23 -2.85
C PHE A 227 -3.98 1.77 -2.59
N ALA A 228 -4.96 0.89 -2.35
CA ALA A 228 -6.33 1.32 -2.07
C ALA A 228 -6.41 2.23 -0.84
N ARG A 229 -5.61 1.97 0.20
CA ARG A 229 -5.59 2.78 1.43
C ARG A 229 -4.86 4.10 1.25
N ASN A 230 -3.67 4.10 0.65
CA ASN A 230 -2.92 5.34 0.39
C ASN A 230 -3.72 6.31 -0.47
N PHE A 231 -4.28 5.81 -1.58
CA PHE A 231 -4.99 6.66 -2.53
C PHE A 231 -6.43 6.98 -2.11
N LYS A 232 -6.97 6.35 -1.05
CA LYS A 232 -8.37 6.55 -0.61
C LYS A 232 -8.76 8.02 -0.46
N LYS A 233 -7.88 8.82 0.14
CA LYS A 233 -8.15 10.24 0.48
C LYS A 233 -7.76 11.21 -0.64
N LEU A 234 -7.05 10.79 -1.68
CA LEU A 234 -6.76 11.63 -2.83
C LEU A 234 -8.08 11.96 -3.55
N PRO A 235 -8.45 13.25 -3.72
CA PRO A 235 -9.67 13.62 -4.43
C PRO A 235 -9.72 13.06 -5.84
N ARG A 236 -10.93 12.75 -6.32
CA ARG A 236 -11.17 12.41 -7.72
C ARG A 236 -11.28 13.68 -8.56
N ARG A 237 -10.92 13.58 -9.83
CA ARG A 237 -11.12 14.65 -10.80
C ARG A 237 -12.56 14.69 -11.30
#